data_AF-A0AB73UTB5-F1
#
_entry.id   AF-A0AB73UTB5-F1
#
_cell.length_a   1.000
_cell.length_b   1.000
_cell.length_c   1.000
_cell.angle_alpha   90.00
_cell.angle_beta   90.00
_cell.angle_gamma   90.00
#
_symmetry.space_group_name_H-M   'P 1'
#
loop_
_entity.id
_entity.type
_entity.pdbx_description
1 polymer ?
#
loop_
_entity_poly.entity_id
_entity_poly.type
_entity_poly.pdbx_seq_one_letter_code
_entity_poly.pdbx_strand_id
1 'polypeptide(L)'
;MTYDESNNKDPYWLTEFFCAREFSGRSVYFFSSNFTANRMITKGILLALKKLNDEGFEIKRAHFVEAGRYLNIVGGAMILDMLDEEELAGMVEARIRKVFELQLVTI
;
A
#
# COMPACT_ATOMS: atom_id res chain seq x y z
N MET A 1 -7.44 -10.84 -5.51
CA MET A 1 -6.43 -10.21 -4.63
C MET A 1 -6.13 -11.03 -3.38
N THR A 2 -7.13 -11.47 -2.62
CA THR A 2 -6.97 -12.13 -1.32
C THR A 2 -6.77 -13.65 -1.35
N TYR A 3 -6.99 -14.30 -2.49
CA TYR A 3 -6.71 -15.73 -2.68
C TYR A 3 -5.23 -16.06 -2.39
N ASP A 4 -4.99 -17.16 -1.70
CA ASP A 4 -3.66 -17.59 -1.30
C ASP A 4 -3.26 -18.93 -1.92
N GLU A 5 -2.46 -18.86 -3.00
CA GLU A 5 -1.96 -20.02 -3.73
C GLU A 5 -1.10 -20.97 -2.90
N SER A 6 -0.46 -20.48 -1.84
CA SER A 6 0.39 -21.32 -1.00
C SER A 6 -0.39 -22.11 0.06
N ASN A 7 -1.67 -21.77 0.30
CA ASN A 7 -2.52 -22.47 1.25
C ASN A 7 -3.53 -23.37 0.52
N ASN A 8 -3.09 -24.56 0.11
CA ASN A 8 -3.92 -25.52 -0.63
C ASN A 8 -5.12 -26.05 0.18
N LYS A 9 -5.09 -25.97 1.51
CA LYS A 9 -6.16 -26.48 2.38
C LYS A 9 -7.31 -25.48 2.51
N ASP A 10 -6.98 -24.20 2.60
CA ASP A 10 -7.94 -23.11 2.66
C ASP A 10 -7.35 -21.88 1.96
N PRO A 11 -7.50 -21.78 0.63
CA PRO A 11 -6.93 -20.67 -0.12
C PRO A 11 -7.74 -19.37 0.03
N TYR A 12 -8.92 -19.40 0.66
CA TYR A 12 -9.78 -18.24 0.85
C TYR A 12 -9.71 -17.63 2.26
N TRP A 13 -8.92 -18.21 3.16
CA TRP A 13 -8.76 -17.77 4.55
C TRP A 13 -8.59 -16.25 4.78
N LEU A 14 -7.81 -15.55 3.92
CA LEU A 14 -7.67 -14.08 4.01
C LEU A 14 -8.93 -13.34 3.56
N THR A 15 -9.66 -13.89 2.59
CA THR A 15 -10.95 -13.37 2.15
C THR A 15 -11.97 -13.49 3.27
N GLU A 16 -12.03 -14.66 3.91
CA GLU A 16 -12.92 -14.90 5.04
C GLU A 16 -12.62 -13.93 6.19
N PHE A 17 -11.35 -13.79 6.57
CA PHE A 17 -10.93 -12.81 7.59
C PHE A 17 -11.37 -11.38 7.25
N PHE A 18 -11.15 -10.95 6.01
CA PHE A 18 -11.48 -9.60 5.58
C PHE A 18 -12.99 -9.35 5.65
N CYS A 19 -13.78 -10.31 5.18
CA CYS A 19 -15.24 -10.25 5.11
C CYS A 19 -15.95 -10.52 6.44
N ALA A 20 -15.29 -11.13 7.42
CA ALA A 20 -15.91 -11.58 8.66
C ALA A 20 -16.59 -10.47 9.48
N ARG A 21 -16.14 -9.22 9.36
CA ARG A 21 -16.67 -8.07 10.12
C ARG A 21 -16.56 -6.77 9.31
N GLU A 22 -17.60 -5.94 9.40
CA GLU A 22 -17.62 -4.56 8.85
C GLU A 22 -17.11 -4.44 7.40
N PHE A 23 -17.49 -5.41 6.54
CA PHE A 23 -16.97 -5.49 5.17
C PHE A 23 -17.13 -4.19 4.38
N SER A 24 -18.29 -3.53 4.47
CA SER A 24 -18.54 -2.26 3.76
C SER A 24 -17.55 -1.16 4.15
N GLY A 25 -17.37 -0.93 5.45
CA GLY A 25 -16.47 0.09 5.98
C GLY A 25 -14.99 -0.22 5.74
N ARG A 26 -14.61 -1.51 5.82
CA ARG A 26 -13.24 -1.97 5.51
C ARG A 26 -12.95 -1.85 4.02
N SER A 27 -13.89 -2.24 3.15
CA SER A 27 -13.71 -2.24 1.70
C SER A 27 -13.50 -0.84 1.14
N VAL A 28 -14.34 0.12 1.54
CA VAL A 28 -14.22 1.50 1.07
C VAL A 28 -12.84 2.07 1.41
N TYR A 29 -12.40 1.93 2.65
CA TYR A 29 -11.12 2.51 3.04
C TYR A 29 -9.94 1.74 2.47
N PHE A 30 -9.93 0.41 2.66
CA PHE A 30 -8.80 -0.42 2.27
C PHE A 30 -8.57 -0.35 0.76
N PHE A 31 -9.62 -0.43 -0.06
CA PHE A 31 -9.49 -0.37 -1.51
C PHE A 31 -9.46 1.05 -2.11
N SER A 32 -9.66 2.10 -1.31
CA SER A 32 -9.48 3.48 -1.79
C SER A 32 -8.01 3.89 -1.97
N SER A 33 -7.06 3.08 -1.50
CA SER A 33 -5.63 3.36 -1.62
C SER A 33 -5.02 2.74 -2.88
N ASN A 34 -4.27 3.54 -3.64
CA ASN A 34 -3.63 3.11 -4.90
C ASN A 34 -2.74 1.87 -4.75
N PHE A 35 -2.03 1.68 -3.64
CA PHE A 35 -1.15 0.52 -3.49
C PHE A 35 -1.91 -0.78 -3.18
N THR A 36 -3.14 -0.74 -2.68
CA THR A 36 -3.91 -1.97 -2.43
C THR A 36 -4.35 -2.66 -3.72
N ALA A 37 -4.28 -1.97 -4.86
CA ALA A 37 -4.37 -2.60 -6.18
C ALA A 37 -3.22 -3.60 -6.42
N ASN A 38 -2.08 -3.44 -5.74
CA ASN A 38 -1.01 -4.43 -5.74
C ASN A 38 -1.39 -5.62 -4.86
N ARG A 39 -1.49 -6.79 -5.48
CA ARG A 39 -1.86 -8.04 -4.81
C ARG A 39 -0.91 -8.43 -3.67
N MET A 40 0.40 -8.27 -3.87
CA MET A 40 1.41 -8.64 -2.87
C MET A 40 1.24 -7.79 -1.62
N ILE A 41 1.09 -6.47 -1.80
CA ILE A 41 0.91 -5.52 -0.69
C ILE A 41 -0.39 -5.84 0.06
N THR A 42 -1.50 -6.04 -0.66
CA THR A 42 -2.78 -6.40 -0.03
C THR A 42 -2.69 -7.70 0.78
N LYS A 43 -2.09 -8.76 0.21
CA LYS A 43 -1.90 -10.03 0.94
C LYS A 43 -1.02 -9.81 2.17
N GLY A 44 0.05 -9.03 2.07
CA GLY A 44 0.95 -8.72 3.19
C GLY A 44 0.23 -8.04 4.36
N ILE A 45 -0.62 -7.04 4.08
CA ILE A 45 -1.39 -6.36 5.13
C ILE A 45 -2.39 -7.32 5.78
N LEU A 46 -3.14 -8.08 4.99
CA LEU A 46 -4.14 -9.02 5.53
C LEU A 46 -3.49 -10.14 6.35
N LEU A 47 -2.33 -10.64 5.91
CA LEU A 47 -1.53 -11.62 6.65
C LEU A 47 -1.11 -11.07 8.02
N ALA A 48 -0.60 -9.84 8.07
CA ALA A 48 -0.19 -9.21 9.32
C ALA A 48 -1.37 -9.02 10.29
N LEU A 49 -2.49 -8.48 9.80
CA LEU A 49 -3.68 -8.25 10.62
C LEU A 49 -4.34 -9.56 11.07
N LYS A 50 -4.35 -10.59 10.23
CA LYS A 50 -4.88 -11.91 10.59
C LYS A 50 -4.05 -12.59 11.67
N LYS A 51 -2.71 -12.49 11.61
CA LYS A 51 -1.83 -13.00 12.69
C LYS A 51 -2.16 -12.34 14.03
N LEU A 52 -2.28 -11.02 14.06
CA LEU A 52 -2.69 -10.29 15.27
C LEU A 52 -4.08 -10.71 15.75
N ASN A 53 -5.03 -10.93 14.83
CA ASN A 53 -6.35 -11.45 15.19
C ASN A 53 -6.29 -12.84 15.83
N ASP A 54 -5.43 -13.72 15.30
CA ASP A 54 -5.24 -15.08 15.81
C ASP A 54 -4.54 -15.11 17.16
N GLU A 55 -3.75 -14.09 17.48
CA GLU A 55 -3.18 -13.83 18.81
C GLU A 55 -4.22 -13.29 19.82
N GLY A 56 -5.45 -13.02 19.37
CA GLY A 56 -6.56 -12.55 20.20
C GLY A 56 -6.79 -11.04 20.20
N PHE A 57 -6.05 -10.27 19.39
CA PHE A 57 -6.25 -8.83 19.28
C PHE A 57 -7.44 -8.50 18.37
N GLU A 58 -8.34 -7.63 18.84
CA GLU A 58 -9.51 -7.23 18.05
C GLU A 58 -9.12 -6.31 16.88
N ILE A 59 -9.28 -6.81 15.65
CA ILE A 59 -9.01 -6.01 14.44
C ILE A 59 -10.22 -5.19 14.00
N LYS A 60 -10.11 -3.88 14.21
CA LYS A 60 -11.05 -2.83 13.75
C LYS A 60 -10.57 -2.14 12.48
N ARG A 61 -11.49 -1.40 11.84
CA ARG A 61 -11.20 -0.54 10.67
C ARG A 61 -9.95 0.35 10.85
N ALA A 62 -9.73 0.91 12.04
CA ALA A 62 -8.60 1.79 12.32
C ALA A 62 -7.23 1.14 12.05
N HIS A 63 -7.10 -0.19 12.21
CA HIS A 63 -5.83 -0.88 11.94
C HIS A 63 -5.55 -1.03 10.44
N PHE A 64 -6.59 -1.23 9.62
CA PHE A 64 -6.45 -1.18 8.16
C PHE A 64 -6.05 0.22 7.70
N VAL A 65 -6.61 1.24 8.35
CA VAL A 65 -6.26 2.65 8.10
C VAL A 65 -4.79 2.92 8.39
N GLU A 66 -4.32 2.48 9.56
CA GLU A 66 -2.95 2.72 9.99
C GLU A 66 -1.94 1.95 9.13
N ALA A 67 -2.21 0.68 8.81
CA ALA A 67 -1.36 -0.11 7.93
C ALA A 67 -1.19 0.57 6.56
N GLY A 68 -2.27 1.14 6.02
CA GLY A 68 -2.21 1.84 4.75
C GLY A 68 -1.47 3.18 4.81
N ARG A 69 -1.63 3.95 5.89
CA ARG A 69 -0.88 5.18 6.11
C ARG A 69 0.62 4.89 6.21
N TYR A 70 1.00 3.89 7.00
CA TYR A 70 2.39 3.51 7.21
C TYR A 70 3.07 3.17 5.88
N LEU A 71 2.45 2.32 5.06
CA LEU A 71 3.01 1.91 3.78
C LEU A 71 3.08 3.04 2.74
N ASN A 72 2.14 3.99 2.77
CA ASN A 72 2.23 5.17 1.91
C ASN A 72 3.47 6.03 2.22
N ILE A 73 3.84 6.16 3.50
CA ILE A 73 4.99 6.95 3.93
C ILE A 73 6.28 6.18 3.66
N VAL A 74 6.39 4.97 4.20
CA VAL A 74 7.60 4.16 4.13
C VAL A 74 7.87 3.66 2.72
N GLY A 75 6.84 3.31 1.96
CA GLY A 75 6.99 2.91 0.56
C GLY A 75 7.57 4.01 -0.32
N GLY A 76 7.20 5.28 -0.06
CA GLY A 76 7.82 6.42 -0.73
C GLY A 76 9.31 6.54 -0.43
N ALA A 77 9.69 6.49 0.85
CA ALA A 77 11.10 6.54 1.26
C ALA A 77 11.92 5.38 0.67
N MET A 78 11.40 4.15 0.76
CA MET A 78 12.08 2.97 0.22
C MET A 78 12.29 3.05 -1.29
N ILE A 79 11.33 3.58 -2.05
CA ILE A 79 11.50 3.78 -3.49
C ILE A 79 12.58 4.83 -3.75
N LEU A 80 12.60 5.93 -3.00
CA LEU A 80 13.65 6.95 -3.15
C LEU A 80 15.05 6.38 -2.88
N ASP A 81 15.19 5.49 -1.90
CA ASP A 81 16.47 4.82 -1.59
C ASP A 81 16.93 3.84 -2.69
N MET A 82 16.03 3.42 -3.59
CA MET A 82 16.35 2.51 -4.70
C MET A 82 16.74 3.24 -5.99
N LEU A 83 16.49 4.55 -6.09
CA LEU A 83 16.81 5.33 -7.28
C LEU A 83 18.30 5.69 -7.31
N ASP A 84 18.87 5.74 -8.50
CA ASP A 84 20.19 6.33 -8.70
C ASP A 84 20.14 7.87 -8.75
N GLU A 85 21.33 8.49 -8.76
CA GLU A 85 21.47 9.95 -8.76
C GLU A 85 20.83 10.60 -9.99
N GLU A 86 20.93 9.98 -11.17
CA GLU A 86 20.40 10.53 -12.42
C GLU A 86 18.87 10.45 -12.45
N GLU A 87 18.30 9.32 -12.01
CA GLU A 87 16.85 9.15 -11.87
C GLU A 87 16.26 10.18 -10.90
N LEU A 88 16.90 10.35 -9.73
CA LEU A 88 16.47 11.31 -8.72
C LEU A 88 16.55 12.75 -9.25
N ALA A 89 17.66 13.11 -9.89
CA ALA A 89 17.86 14.43 -10.49
C ALA A 89 16.79 14.71 -11.57
N GLY A 90 16.53 13.74 -12.45
CA GLY A 90 15.52 13.85 -13.49
C GLY A 90 14.10 14.06 -12.93
N MET A 91 13.73 13.36 -11.86
CA MET A 91 12.44 13.54 -11.18
C MET A 91 12.28 14.97 -10.63
N VAL A 92 13.32 15.49 -9.96
CA VAL A 92 13.32 16.84 -9.38
C VAL A 92 13.29 17.90 -10.48
N GLU A 93 14.12 17.77 -11.51
CA GLU A 93 14.17 18.70 -12.64
C GLU A 93 12.82 18.78 -13.36
N ALA A 94 12.22 17.65 -13.69
CA ALA A 94 10.91 17.59 -14.34
C ALA A 94 9.84 18.29 -13.50
N ARG A 95 9.86 18.11 -12.18
CA ARG A 95 8.91 18.76 -11.27
C ARG A 95 9.11 20.27 -11.22
N ILE A 96 10.34 20.74 -11.08
CA ILE A 96 10.67 22.18 -11.02
C ILE A 96 10.29 22.86 -12.34
N ARG A 97 10.68 22.29 -13.48
CA ARG A 97 10.31 22.82 -14.81
C ARG A 97 8.80 22.96 -14.97
N LYS A 98 8.04 21.95 -14.54
CA LYS A 98 6.57 21.96 -14.61
C LYS A 98 5.94 23.02 -13.69
N VAL A 99 6.46 23.18 -12.47
CA VAL A 99 5.86 24.09 -11.48
C VAL A 99 6.20 25.55 -11.78
N PHE A 100 7.40 25.83 -12.27
CA PHE A 100 7.89 27.19 -12.49
C PHE A 100 7.95 27.61 -13.96
N GLU A 101 7.47 26.76 -14.88
CA GLU A 101 7.42 27.01 -16.33
C GLU A 101 8.78 27.50 -16.89
N LEU A 102 9.88 26.87 -16.43
CA LEU A 102 11.23 27.32 -16.75
C LEU A 102 11.47 27.32 -18.27
N GLN A 103 11.84 28.48 -18.81
CA GLN A 103 12.27 28.64 -20.20
C GLN A 103 13.80 28.62 -20.27
N LEU A 104 14.34 28.05 -21.35
CA LEU A 104 15.78 28.13 -21.63
C LEU A 104 16.15 29.59 -21.90
N VAL A 105 17.09 30.11 -21.12
CA VAL A 105 17.68 31.43 -21.40
C VAL A 105 18.67 31.23 -22.53
N THR A 106 18.30 31.65 -23.74
CA THR A 106 19.23 31.71 -24.87
C THR A 106 20.18 32.89 -24.66
N ILE A 107 21.48 32.62 -24.55
CA ILE A 107 22.56 33.62 -24.48
C ILE A 107 23.00 33.97 -25.90
#